data_AF-A0A6V8KUE5-F1
#
_entry.id   AF-A0A6V8KUE5-F1
#
_cell.length_a   1.000
_cell.length_b   1.000
_cell.length_c   1.000
_cell.angle_alpha   90.00
_cell.angle_beta   90.00
_cell.angle_gamma   90.00
#
_symmetry.space_group_name_H-M   'P 1'
#
loop_
_entity.id
_entity.type
_entity.pdbx_description
1 polymer ?
#
loop_
_entity_poly.entity_id
_entity_poly.type
_entity_poly.pdbx_seq_one_letter_code
_entity_poly.pdbx_strand_id
1 'polypeptide(L)'
;MVWETGDDVIMRSQGQVPGTTTRSALETELNVRDYLNEGGKVLVGGQNALLAQGANGAYFYNPAAPPECTDPDDVACLPLVNDFPQYWLGAHTYVSGGGTAPDGTHYPIQGTGPLAGWNGTLNAEGSAGNQAHTASFLPTSSFLPPDEFPQFTSEIAGDWQRPGAAPFDPLTGSWYVYSGQSDQSYKRLARTVDLTGATSGELRFWTSYDTEAEWDFLFVEAHEVGTDAWTTLPDANGHTGTETGESCASGWVPQLHPFLAHYQGADCSPTGTTGTWNAATGPSGGWVEWSVDLSAYAGKQVELSISYVSDWATQGLGVFIDDARVLVNGAAVAETSFETDLGGWTVAGPAPGSDPNSGDWTRTQTAFEEGGIVVTPDTVYTGFGLEGLAPAVRDDLVKRSLDHLLG
;
A
#
# COMPACT_ATOMS: atom_id res chain seq x y z
N MET A 1 -19.29 21.69 -9.65
CA MET A 1 -18.45 22.43 -8.69
C MET A 1 -17.00 22.05 -8.90
N VAL A 2 -16.06 22.99 -8.74
CA VAL A 2 -14.63 22.66 -8.61
C VAL A 2 -14.25 22.94 -7.16
N TRP A 3 -13.79 21.91 -6.45
CA TRP A 3 -13.31 21.99 -5.08
C TRP A 3 -11.79 21.80 -5.09
N GLU A 4 -11.07 22.92 -5.13
CA GLU A 4 -9.62 22.92 -4.99
C GLU A 4 -9.27 23.12 -3.52
N THR A 5 -8.58 22.16 -2.89
CA THR A 5 -8.11 22.28 -1.51
C THR A 5 -6.83 23.10 -1.39
N GLY A 6 -6.14 23.34 -2.51
CA GLY A 6 -4.87 24.05 -2.58
C GLY A 6 -3.70 23.29 -1.93
N ASP A 7 -2.72 24.05 -1.45
CA ASP A 7 -1.46 23.55 -0.88
C ASP A 7 -1.62 23.03 0.56
N ASP A 8 -2.79 23.23 1.18
CA ASP A 8 -3.04 22.83 2.56
C ASP A 8 -2.92 21.31 2.69
N VAL A 9 -2.08 20.86 3.62
CA VAL A 9 -1.94 19.42 3.92
C VAL A 9 -3.23 18.90 4.54
N ILE A 10 -3.71 19.61 5.57
CA ILE A 10 -4.95 19.33 6.30
C ILE A 10 -5.51 20.65 6.82
N MET A 11 -6.83 20.81 6.75
CA MET A 11 -7.51 21.98 7.31
C MET A 11 -7.35 22.01 8.84
N ARG A 12 -6.67 23.05 9.35
CA ARG A 12 -6.34 23.19 10.78
C ARG A 12 -6.49 24.64 11.24
N SER A 13 -6.96 24.81 12.47
CA SER A 13 -6.96 26.08 13.20
C SER A 13 -5.64 26.26 13.95
N GLN A 14 -5.26 27.52 14.18
CA GLN A 14 -4.08 27.86 14.96
C GLN A 14 -4.16 27.23 16.37
N GLY A 15 -3.11 26.51 16.76
CA GLY A 15 -3.01 25.88 18.09
C GLY A 15 -3.51 24.44 18.19
N GLN A 16 -4.06 23.86 17.11
CA GLN A 16 -4.36 22.43 17.07
C GLN A 16 -3.08 21.59 17.13
N VAL A 17 -3.16 20.40 17.72
CA VAL A 17 -2.05 19.44 17.83
C VAL A 17 -2.00 18.47 16.64
N PRO A 18 -0.85 17.83 16.33
CA PRO A 18 -0.79 16.76 15.32
C PRO A 18 -1.87 15.69 15.53
N GLY A 19 -2.30 15.04 14.45
CA GLY A 19 -3.41 14.08 14.49
C GLY A 19 -4.80 14.71 14.62
N THR A 20 -4.93 16.04 14.52
CA THR A 20 -6.25 16.72 14.58
C THR A 20 -6.52 17.59 13.36
N THR A 21 -7.79 17.79 13.05
CA THR A 21 -8.33 18.66 11.99
C THR A 21 -9.48 19.51 12.53
N THR A 22 -9.86 20.59 11.83
CA THR A 22 -11.00 21.39 12.24
C THR A 22 -12.32 20.68 11.97
N ARG A 23 -13.35 20.97 12.77
CA ARG A 23 -14.72 20.54 12.46
C ARG A 23 -15.17 20.96 11.03
N SER A 24 -14.70 22.11 10.55
CA SER A 24 -15.05 22.60 9.20
C SER A 24 -14.56 21.69 8.07
N ALA A 25 -13.55 20.84 8.30
CA ALA A 25 -13.12 19.85 7.33
C ALA A 25 -14.27 18.85 7.03
N LEU A 26 -14.88 18.29 8.08
CA LEU A 26 -16.05 17.42 7.96
C LEU A 26 -17.27 18.18 7.43
N GLU A 27 -17.53 19.40 7.91
CA GLU A 27 -18.71 20.14 7.42
C GLU A 27 -18.63 20.44 5.92
N THR A 28 -17.43 20.77 5.42
CA THR A 28 -17.22 20.99 3.98
C THR A 28 -17.51 19.71 3.21
N GLU A 29 -16.95 18.59 3.64
CA GLU A 29 -17.19 17.27 3.07
C GLU A 29 -18.69 16.90 3.02
N LEU A 30 -19.39 17.04 4.15
CA LEU A 30 -20.81 16.73 4.24
C LEU A 30 -21.65 17.60 3.28
N ASN A 31 -21.31 18.88 3.14
CA ASN A 31 -21.98 19.77 2.19
C ASN A 31 -21.73 19.36 0.73
N VAL A 32 -20.50 18.94 0.39
CA VAL A 32 -20.19 18.42 -0.96
C VAL A 32 -20.93 17.11 -1.22
N ARG A 33 -20.97 16.22 -0.23
CA ARG A 33 -21.72 14.96 -0.30
C ARG A 33 -23.21 15.21 -0.53
N ASP A 34 -23.81 16.13 0.20
CA ASP A 34 -25.22 16.49 0.04
C ASP A 34 -25.47 17.08 -1.36
N TYR A 35 -24.57 17.93 -1.86
CA TYR A 35 -24.63 18.42 -3.24
C TYR A 35 -24.56 17.30 -4.29
N LEU A 36 -23.71 16.28 -4.11
CA LEU A 36 -23.66 15.10 -4.99
C LEU A 36 -24.95 14.29 -4.91
N ASN A 37 -25.49 14.08 -3.71
CA ASN A 37 -26.76 13.37 -3.50
C ASN A 37 -27.94 14.06 -4.19
N GLU A 38 -27.86 15.38 -4.40
CA GLU A 38 -28.85 16.18 -5.15
C GLU A 38 -28.61 16.16 -6.68
N GLY A 39 -27.67 15.34 -7.17
CA GLY A 39 -27.32 15.21 -8.59
C GLY A 39 -26.23 16.17 -9.05
N GLY A 40 -25.58 16.86 -8.12
CA GLY A 40 -24.42 17.69 -8.38
C GLY A 40 -23.26 16.91 -9.00
N LYS A 41 -22.26 17.66 -9.49
CA LYS A 41 -21.05 17.12 -10.11
C LYS A 41 -19.83 17.82 -9.56
N VAL A 42 -18.77 17.09 -9.22
CA VAL A 42 -17.59 17.69 -8.57
C VAL A 42 -16.28 17.29 -9.26
N LEU A 43 -15.42 18.28 -9.50
CA LEU A 43 -13.99 18.08 -9.69
C LEU A 43 -13.31 18.43 -8.37
N VAL A 44 -12.64 17.47 -7.73
CA VAL A 44 -11.86 17.65 -6.51
C VAL A 44 -10.38 17.61 -6.89
N GLY A 45 -9.63 18.63 -6.46
CA GLY A 45 -8.19 18.72 -6.69
C GLY A 45 -7.48 19.42 -5.54
N GLY A 46 -6.15 19.34 -5.55
CA GLY A 46 -5.29 19.96 -4.56
C GLY A 46 -4.10 19.09 -4.23
N GLN A 47 -3.04 19.70 -3.71
CA GLN A 47 -1.79 19.00 -3.45
C GLN A 47 -1.94 17.82 -2.48
N ASN A 48 -2.80 17.96 -1.46
CA ASN A 48 -3.09 16.93 -0.47
C ASN A 48 -4.61 16.73 -0.34
N ALA A 49 -5.34 16.88 -1.45
CA ALA A 49 -6.80 16.88 -1.44
C ALA A 49 -7.34 15.67 -0.67
N LEU A 50 -8.06 15.94 0.43
CA LEU A 50 -8.68 14.95 1.32
C LEU A 50 -7.73 13.91 1.93
N LEU A 51 -6.44 14.22 2.08
CA LEU A 51 -5.46 13.36 2.75
C LEU A 51 -5.94 12.91 4.14
N ALA A 52 -6.53 13.83 4.92
CA ALA A 52 -6.98 13.51 6.28
C ALA A 52 -8.11 12.46 6.30
N GLN A 53 -9.07 12.56 5.38
CA GLN A 53 -10.11 11.57 5.18
C GLN A 53 -9.53 10.25 4.67
N GLY A 54 -8.62 10.32 3.69
CA GLY A 54 -7.97 9.16 3.07
C GLY A 54 -7.14 8.34 4.06
N ALA A 55 -6.58 8.99 5.09
CA ALA A 55 -5.87 8.35 6.19
C ALA A 55 -6.79 7.64 7.21
N ASN A 56 -8.09 7.56 6.92
CA ASN A 56 -9.11 6.72 7.56
C ASN A 56 -8.97 6.53 9.08
N GLY A 57 -9.31 7.57 9.84
CA GLY A 57 -9.32 7.53 11.30
C GLY A 57 -8.01 7.98 11.97
N ALA A 58 -6.97 8.32 11.20
CA ALA A 58 -5.74 8.88 11.74
C ALA A 58 -5.85 10.37 12.18
N TYR A 59 -6.93 11.06 11.78
CA TYR A 59 -7.16 12.47 12.11
C TYR A 59 -8.49 12.68 12.80
N PHE A 60 -8.48 13.49 13.87
CA PHE A 60 -9.62 13.67 14.75
C PHE A 60 -10.13 15.12 14.76
N TYR A 61 -11.45 15.29 14.86
CA TYR A 61 -12.11 16.59 14.96
C TYR A 61 -13.04 16.64 16.18
N ASN A 62 -13.31 17.84 16.70
CA ASN A 62 -14.28 18.00 17.78
C ASN A 62 -15.66 18.30 17.16
N PRO A 63 -16.67 17.42 17.27
CA PRO A 63 -18.00 17.68 16.73
C PRO A 63 -18.69 18.88 17.41
N ALA A 64 -18.27 19.27 18.61
CA ALA A 64 -18.77 20.43 19.34
C ALA A 64 -17.89 21.68 19.20
N ALA A 65 -16.88 21.68 18.31
CA ALA A 65 -15.99 22.83 18.12
C ALA A 65 -16.77 24.14 17.84
N PRO A 66 -16.28 25.29 18.33
CA PRO A 66 -15.03 25.49 19.09
C PRO A 66 -15.12 25.22 20.61
N PRO A 67 -13.98 24.94 21.31
CA PRO A 67 -12.63 24.85 20.75
C PRO A 67 -12.40 23.54 19.99
N GLU A 68 -11.43 23.56 19.07
CA GLU A 68 -10.99 22.37 18.34
C GLU A 68 -10.28 21.37 19.25
N CYS A 69 -10.09 20.14 18.77
CA CYS A 69 -9.34 19.10 19.49
C CYS A 69 -7.92 19.58 19.83
N THR A 70 -7.57 19.41 21.10
CA THR A 70 -6.22 19.64 21.63
C THR A 70 -5.51 18.34 22.01
N ASP A 71 -6.24 17.23 22.00
CA ASP A 71 -5.77 15.88 22.28
C ASP A 71 -6.60 14.91 21.41
N PRO A 72 -6.01 14.21 20.43
CA PRO A 72 -6.75 13.27 19.58
C PRO A 72 -7.28 12.06 20.36
N ASP A 73 -6.69 11.72 21.52
CA ASP A 73 -7.12 10.58 22.34
C ASP A 73 -8.31 10.90 23.25
N ASP A 74 -8.76 12.17 23.27
CA ASP A 74 -9.96 12.56 24.00
C ASP A 74 -11.19 11.93 23.36
N VAL A 75 -12.02 11.25 24.15
CA VAL A 75 -13.27 10.62 23.70
C VAL A 75 -14.28 11.58 23.06
N ALA A 76 -14.12 12.90 23.28
CA ALA A 76 -14.92 13.93 22.60
C ALA A 76 -14.46 14.16 21.16
N CYS A 77 -13.22 13.80 20.81
CA CYS A 77 -12.65 13.91 19.48
C CYS A 77 -13.01 12.68 18.66
N LEU A 78 -13.64 12.89 17.51
CA LEU A 78 -14.11 11.81 16.64
C LEU A 78 -13.17 11.65 15.45
N PRO A 79 -12.93 10.41 15.00
CA PRO A 79 -12.11 10.15 13.82
C PRO A 79 -12.81 10.66 12.56
N LEU A 80 -12.01 11.22 11.64
CA LEU A 80 -12.41 11.47 10.27
C LEU A 80 -12.15 10.21 9.45
N VAL A 81 -13.17 9.68 8.82
CA VAL A 81 -13.15 8.39 8.10
C VAL A 81 -13.17 8.58 6.59
N ASN A 82 -12.87 7.53 5.84
CA ASN A 82 -12.73 7.58 4.38
C ASN A 82 -14.03 7.34 3.59
N ASP A 83 -15.20 7.25 4.24
CA ASP A 83 -16.48 6.96 3.59
C ASP A 83 -16.77 7.85 2.37
N PHE A 84 -16.51 9.16 2.48
CA PHE A 84 -16.78 10.09 1.39
C PHE A 84 -15.84 9.88 0.18
N PRO A 85 -14.50 9.90 0.32
CA PRO A 85 -13.61 9.51 -0.76
C PRO A 85 -13.93 8.14 -1.38
N GLN A 86 -14.20 7.13 -0.54
CA GLN A 86 -14.45 5.76 -0.98
C GLN A 86 -15.74 5.63 -1.79
N TYR A 87 -16.87 6.07 -1.25
CA TYR A 87 -18.18 5.75 -1.84
C TYR A 87 -18.73 6.85 -2.75
N TRP A 88 -18.30 8.11 -2.61
CA TRP A 88 -18.74 9.21 -3.47
C TRP A 88 -17.71 9.61 -4.52
N LEU A 89 -16.42 9.62 -4.17
CA LEU A 89 -15.36 10.00 -5.13
C LEU A 89 -14.79 8.78 -5.88
N GLY A 90 -15.16 7.56 -5.47
CA GLY A 90 -14.70 6.33 -6.08
C GLY A 90 -13.26 5.94 -5.73
N ALA A 91 -12.66 6.60 -4.73
CA ALA A 91 -11.29 6.38 -4.26
C ALA A 91 -11.30 5.51 -3.00
N HIS A 92 -11.28 4.18 -3.16
CA HIS A 92 -11.31 3.25 -2.04
C HIS A 92 -10.12 3.41 -1.11
N THR A 93 -8.94 3.53 -1.71
CA THR A 93 -7.69 3.71 -0.98
C THR A 93 -6.95 4.93 -1.51
N TYR A 94 -6.46 5.75 -0.60
CA TYR A 94 -5.58 6.89 -0.87
C TYR A 94 -4.13 6.47 -0.64
N VAL A 95 -3.32 6.46 -1.69
CA VAL A 95 -1.89 6.12 -1.62
C VAL A 95 -1.09 7.42 -1.64
N SER A 96 -0.65 7.83 -0.45
CA SER A 96 0.18 9.02 -0.25
C SER A 96 1.52 8.89 -0.98
N GLY A 97 1.93 9.96 -1.67
CA GLY A 97 3.17 9.99 -2.45
C GLY A 97 3.19 9.12 -3.71
N GLY A 98 2.06 8.56 -4.16
CA GLY A 98 2.08 7.57 -5.24
C GLY A 98 2.66 8.09 -6.56
N GLY A 99 2.51 9.36 -6.92
CA GLY A 99 3.15 9.95 -8.11
C GLY A 99 4.55 10.53 -7.88
N THR A 100 5.13 10.38 -6.69
CA THR A 100 6.41 10.99 -6.28
C THR A 100 7.54 9.96 -6.33
N ALA A 101 8.61 10.29 -7.04
CA ALA A 101 9.83 9.48 -7.12
C ALA A 101 10.68 9.58 -5.83
N PRO A 102 11.59 8.63 -5.57
CA PRO A 102 12.45 8.65 -4.38
C PRO A 102 13.34 9.91 -4.23
N ASP A 103 13.65 10.59 -5.33
CA ASP A 103 14.42 11.84 -5.32
C ASP A 103 13.55 13.10 -5.12
N GLY A 104 12.24 12.91 -4.89
CA GLY A 104 11.25 13.97 -4.70
C GLY A 104 10.73 14.59 -5.99
N THR A 105 11.16 14.11 -7.16
CA THR A 105 10.56 14.51 -8.45
C THR A 105 9.20 13.85 -8.65
N HIS A 106 8.39 14.39 -9.55
CA HIS A 106 7.05 13.85 -9.82
C HIS A 106 7.01 13.17 -11.18
N TYR A 107 6.42 11.98 -11.25
CA TYR A 107 6.20 11.30 -12.53
C TYR A 107 5.20 12.09 -13.39
N PRO A 108 5.39 12.15 -14.72
CA PRO A 108 4.35 12.64 -15.62
C PRO A 108 3.07 11.82 -15.47
N ILE A 109 1.94 12.39 -15.87
CA ILE A 109 0.65 11.70 -15.85
C ILE A 109 0.06 11.64 -17.25
N GLN A 110 -0.49 10.48 -17.61
CA GLN A 110 -1.18 10.26 -18.88
C GLN A 110 -2.66 10.02 -18.62
N GLY A 111 -3.53 10.78 -19.28
CA GLY A 111 -4.96 10.57 -19.20
C GLY A 111 -5.40 9.29 -19.91
N THR A 112 -6.29 8.55 -19.27
CA THR A 112 -6.93 7.32 -19.75
C THR A 112 -8.45 7.46 -19.72
N GLY A 113 -9.16 6.48 -20.30
CA GLY A 113 -10.64 6.48 -20.36
C GLY A 113 -11.21 7.82 -20.84
N PRO A 114 -12.05 8.51 -20.04
CA PRO A 114 -12.66 9.79 -20.42
C PRO A 114 -11.65 10.94 -20.58
N LEU A 115 -10.45 10.81 -20.04
CA LEU A 115 -9.37 11.79 -20.15
C LEU A 115 -8.32 11.42 -21.21
N ALA A 116 -8.58 10.38 -22.03
CA ALA A 116 -7.65 9.88 -23.04
C ALA A 116 -7.07 10.98 -23.94
N GLY A 117 -5.74 10.95 -24.09
CA GLY A 117 -4.98 11.91 -24.89
C GLY A 117 -4.58 13.19 -24.16
N TRP A 118 -5.03 13.40 -22.92
CA TRP A 118 -4.46 14.40 -22.03
C TRP A 118 -3.12 13.92 -21.46
N ASN A 119 -2.16 14.83 -21.26
CA ASN A 119 -0.88 14.52 -20.60
C ASN A 119 -0.47 15.69 -19.71
N GLY A 120 -0.05 15.39 -18.48
CA GLY A 120 0.36 16.34 -17.47
C GLY A 120 1.82 16.17 -17.06
N THR A 121 2.49 17.28 -16.78
CA THR A 121 3.79 17.29 -16.09
C THR A 121 3.70 18.33 -14.98
N LEU A 122 3.82 17.86 -13.75
CA LEU A 122 3.74 18.72 -12.57
C LEU A 122 5.02 19.55 -12.44
N ASN A 123 4.87 20.78 -11.94
CA ASN A 123 5.95 21.76 -11.83
C ASN A 123 6.67 22.08 -13.15
N ALA A 124 6.02 21.87 -14.30
CA ALA A 124 6.53 22.29 -15.59
C ALA A 124 6.66 23.82 -15.68
N GLU A 125 7.47 24.30 -16.64
CA GLU A 125 7.64 25.74 -16.88
C GLU A 125 6.27 26.44 -17.06
N GLY A 126 6.05 27.51 -16.30
CA GLY A 126 4.81 28.28 -16.33
C GLY A 126 3.70 27.79 -15.40
N SER A 127 3.87 26.65 -14.71
CA SER A 127 3.04 26.26 -13.56
C SER A 127 3.35 27.12 -12.31
N ALA A 128 2.62 26.91 -11.22
CA ALA A 128 2.94 27.55 -9.94
C ALA A 128 4.25 27.03 -9.31
N GLY A 129 4.73 25.85 -9.71
CA GLY A 129 5.99 25.28 -9.24
C GLY A 129 5.99 24.90 -7.75
N ASN A 130 4.82 24.75 -7.14
CA ASN A 130 4.62 24.50 -5.72
C ASN A 130 4.14 23.07 -5.42
N GLN A 131 3.98 22.19 -6.42
CA GLN A 131 3.57 20.81 -6.16
C GLN A 131 4.65 20.09 -5.35
N ALA A 132 4.36 19.76 -4.09
CA ALA A 132 5.30 19.06 -3.20
C ALA A 132 4.87 17.63 -2.82
N HIS A 133 3.62 17.26 -3.08
CA HIS A 133 3.06 15.95 -2.76
C HIS A 133 2.19 15.47 -3.92
N THR A 134 2.03 14.16 -4.08
CA THR A 134 1.08 13.57 -5.03
C THR A 134 0.40 12.39 -4.37
N ALA A 135 -0.72 11.93 -4.89
CA ALA A 135 -1.40 10.76 -4.44
C ALA A 135 -1.79 9.87 -5.61
N SER A 136 -2.00 8.60 -5.31
CA SER A 136 -2.71 7.69 -6.21
C SER A 136 -3.94 7.15 -5.52
N PHE A 137 -4.87 6.66 -6.30
CA PHE A 137 -6.11 6.08 -5.83
C PHE A 137 -6.23 4.66 -6.36
N LEU A 138 -6.80 3.80 -5.54
CA LEU A 138 -7.36 2.54 -6.01
C LEU A 138 -8.86 2.74 -6.16
N PRO A 139 -9.46 2.44 -7.32
CA PRO A 139 -10.86 2.70 -7.53
C PRO A 139 -11.70 1.71 -6.72
N THR A 140 -12.79 2.18 -6.15
CA THR A 140 -13.79 1.34 -5.45
C THR A 140 -14.26 0.15 -6.26
N SER A 141 -14.32 0.26 -7.58
CA SER A 141 -14.64 -0.88 -8.45
C SER A 141 -13.61 -2.02 -8.47
N SER A 142 -12.37 -1.79 -8.02
CA SER A 142 -11.39 -2.87 -7.81
C SER A 142 -11.76 -3.78 -6.63
N PHE A 143 -12.56 -3.28 -5.68
CA PHE A 143 -12.95 -4.00 -4.46
C PHE A 143 -14.43 -4.36 -4.43
N LEU A 144 -15.27 -3.55 -5.09
CA LEU A 144 -16.71 -3.71 -5.20
C LEU A 144 -17.08 -3.83 -6.69
N PRO A 145 -17.15 -5.06 -7.24
CA PRO A 145 -17.37 -5.27 -8.66
C PRO A 145 -18.63 -4.54 -9.18
N PRO A 146 -18.55 -3.78 -10.29
CA PRO A 146 -19.70 -3.00 -10.80
C PRO A 146 -20.95 -3.81 -11.16
N ASP A 147 -20.82 -5.10 -11.46
CA ASP A 147 -21.95 -5.98 -11.74
C ASP A 147 -22.74 -6.37 -10.48
N GLU A 148 -22.10 -6.32 -9.31
CA GLU A 148 -22.73 -6.51 -7.99
C GLU A 148 -23.06 -5.17 -7.32
N PHE A 149 -22.22 -4.15 -7.49
CA PHE A 149 -22.29 -2.85 -6.83
C PHE A 149 -22.26 -1.68 -7.84
N PRO A 150 -23.22 -1.59 -8.77
CA PRO A 150 -23.19 -0.61 -9.85
C PRO A 150 -23.17 0.85 -9.37
N GLN A 151 -23.68 1.14 -8.17
CA GLN A 151 -23.68 2.46 -7.56
C GLN A 151 -22.29 2.97 -7.17
N PHE A 152 -21.29 2.08 -7.06
CA PHE A 152 -19.90 2.43 -6.72
C PHE A 152 -18.95 2.29 -7.91
N THR A 153 -19.51 2.34 -9.12
CA THR A 153 -18.71 2.30 -10.36
C THR A 153 -17.71 3.46 -10.38
N SER A 154 -16.44 3.13 -10.48
CA SER A 154 -15.33 4.06 -10.59
C SER A 154 -14.22 3.46 -11.43
N GLU A 155 -13.44 4.31 -12.09
CA GLU A 155 -12.32 3.89 -12.94
C GLU A 155 -11.15 4.86 -12.80
N ILE A 156 -9.94 4.36 -13.05
CA ILE A 156 -8.77 5.22 -13.20
C ILE A 156 -8.84 5.95 -14.55
N ALA A 157 -8.59 7.26 -14.51
CA ALA A 157 -8.56 8.12 -15.69
C ALA A 157 -7.23 8.88 -15.85
N GLY A 158 -6.22 8.54 -15.06
CA GLY A 158 -4.91 9.18 -15.12
C GLY A 158 -3.81 8.32 -14.51
N ASP A 159 -2.89 7.86 -15.34
CA ASP A 159 -1.84 6.92 -14.96
C ASP A 159 -0.51 7.65 -14.76
N TRP A 160 0.14 7.42 -13.61
CA TRP A 160 1.50 7.87 -13.39
C TRP A 160 2.46 7.13 -14.32
N GLN A 161 3.23 7.88 -15.10
CA GLN A 161 4.20 7.36 -16.06
C GLN A 161 5.51 6.99 -15.36
N ARG A 162 5.45 5.95 -14.54
CA ARG A 162 6.59 5.40 -13.79
C ARG A 162 7.47 4.55 -14.73
N PRO A 163 8.79 4.51 -14.52
CA PRO A 163 9.66 3.59 -15.25
C PRO A 163 9.44 2.14 -14.77
N GLY A 164 9.29 1.21 -15.71
CA GLY A 164 9.07 -0.21 -15.39
C GLY A 164 7.59 -0.57 -15.23
N ALA A 165 7.32 -1.74 -14.65
CA ALA A 165 5.97 -2.11 -14.25
C ALA A 165 5.50 -1.18 -13.12
N ALA A 166 4.20 -0.87 -13.07
CA ALA A 166 3.64 -0.14 -11.94
C ALA A 166 3.89 -0.94 -10.64
N PRO A 167 4.00 -0.29 -9.47
CA PRO A 167 4.33 -0.95 -8.21
C PRO A 167 3.45 -2.14 -7.85
N PHE A 168 2.23 -2.18 -8.38
CA PHE A 168 1.22 -3.19 -8.02
C PHE A 168 0.73 -3.99 -9.22
N ASP A 169 1.33 -3.80 -10.40
CA ASP A 169 1.11 -4.64 -11.58
C ASP A 169 2.13 -5.79 -11.62
N PRO A 170 1.81 -6.92 -12.29
CA PRO A 170 2.78 -7.98 -12.54
C PRO A 170 4.08 -7.43 -13.14
N LEU A 171 5.21 -7.82 -12.57
CA LEU A 171 6.52 -7.37 -13.04
C LEU A 171 6.84 -8.03 -14.39
N THR A 172 6.59 -9.33 -14.49
CA THR A 172 6.76 -10.13 -15.69
C THR A 172 5.41 -10.71 -16.11
N GLY A 173 5.07 -10.58 -17.40
CA GLY A 173 3.89 -11.24 -17.96
C GLY A 173 2.57 -10.64 -17.48
N SER A 174 1.70 -11.46 -16.90
CA SER A 174 0.34 -11.05 -16.54
C SER A 174 -0.13 -11.67 -15.23
N TRP A 175 0.75 -12.31 -14.47
CA TRP A 175 0.41 -12.92 -13.20
C TRP A 175 1.52 -12.72 -12.18
N TYR A 176 1.11 -12.61 -10.92
CA TYR A 176 1.98 -12.51 -9.75
C TYR A 176 1.26 -13.13 -8.55
N VAL A 177 1.90 -13.13 -7.39
CA VAL A 177 1.30 -13.56 -6.12
C VAL A 177 1.12 -12.35 -5.21
N TYR A 178 -0.10 -12.15 -4.72
CA TYR A 178 -0.49 -11.03 -3.87
C TYR A 178 -0.99 -11.54 -2.52
N SER A 179 -0.57 -10.91 -1.43
CA SER A 179 -0.94 -11.30 -0.07
C SER A 179 -2.40 -11.01 0.28
N GLY A 180 -3.05 -10.06 -0.39
CA GLY A 180 -4.27 -9.44 0.14
C GLY A 180 -4.00 -8.54 1.35
N GLN A 181 -5.04 -7.83 1.78
CA GLN A 181 -5.06 -7.06 3.02
C GLN A 181 -5.85 -7.84 4.09
N SER A 182 -5.34 -7.88 5.31
CA SER A 182 -6.06 -8.42 6.47
C SER A 182 -5.32 -8.11 7.76
N ASP A 183 -6.04 -7.60 8.77
CA ASP A 183 -5.52 -7.45 10.12
C ASP A 183 -5.27 -8.82 10.77
N GLN A 184 -4.37 -8.85 11.75
CA GLN A 184 -4.06 -9.99 12.63
C GLN A 184 -3.74 -11.27 11.86
N SER A 185 -2.99 -11.12 10.78
CA SER A 185 -2.71 -12.21 9.84
C SER A 185 -1.24 -12.58 9.82
N TYR A 186 -0.97 -13.87 9.66
CA TYR A 186 0.38 -14.39 9.44
C TYR A 186 0.33 -15.18 8.13
N LYS A 187 0.64 -14.55 7.02
CA LYS A 187 0.53 -15.16 5.69
C LYS A 187 1.86 -15.76 5.28
N ARG A 188 1.86 -17.03 4.83
CA ARG A 188 3.09 -17.77 4.53
C ARG A 188 3.03 -18.42 3.16
N LEU A 189 3.92 -17.98 2.26
CA LEU A 189 4.14 -18.61 0.96
C LEU A 189 5.40 -19.48 1.08
N ALA A 190 5.19 -20.79 1.28
CA ALA A 190 6.23 -21.73 1.69
C ALA A 190 6.77 -22.59 0.54
N ARG A 191 8.03 -23.02 0.68
CA ARG A 191 8.70 -23.97 -0.21
C ARG A 191 9.79 -24.74 0.54
N THR A 192 9.95 -26.03 0.22
CA THR A 192 11.13 -26.80 0.63
C THR A 192 12.20 -26.79 -0.47
N VAL A 193 13.46 -26.56 -0.10
CA VAL A 193 14.64 -26.58 -0.98
C VAL A 193 15.60 -27.68 -0.53
N ASP A 194 16.02 -28.52 -1.47
CA ASP A 194 17.01 -29.58 -1.24
C ASP A 194 18.43 -29.09 -1.57
N LEU A 195 19.27 -28.98 -0.53
CA LEU A 195 20.69 -28.61 -0.62
C LEU A 195 21.61 -29.78 -0.22
N THR A 196 21.11 -31.02 -0.15
CA THR A 196 21.85 -32.19 0.38
C THR A 196 23.16 -32.49 -0.37
N GLY A 197 23.25 -32.09 -1.66
CA GLY A 197 24.47 -32.18 -2.48
C GLY A 197 25.12 -30.83 -2.81
N ALA A 198 24.66 -29.74 -2.21
CA ALA A 198 25.07 -28.39 -2.53
C ALA A 198 26.17 -27.86 -1.60
N THR A 199 26.94 -26.90 -2.11
CA THR A 199 27.88 -26.08 -1.33
C THR A 199 27.34 -24.69 -1.01
N SER A 200 26.34 -24.22 -1.76
CA SER A 200 25.61 -22.98 -1.50
C SER A 200 24.19 -23.06 -2.04
N GLY A 201 23.32 -22.23 -1.48
CA GLY A 201 21.96 -22.01 -1.95
C GLY A 201 21.58 -20.54 -1.82
N GLU A 202 20.66 -20.07 -2.65
CA GLU A 202 20.17 -18.70 -2.63
C GLU A 202 18.71 -18.68 -3.09
N LEU A 203 17.88 -17.85 -2.45
CA LEU A 203 16.55 -17.49 -2.92
C LEU A 203 16.60 -16.07 -3.46
N ARG A 204 16.13 -15.86 -4.69
CA ARG A 204 15.87 -14.54 -5.25
C ARG A 204 14.41 -14.39 -5.60
N PHE A 205 13.86 -13.20 -5.43
CA PHE A 205 12.53 -12.87 -5.92
C PHE A 205 12.40 -11.36 -6.02
N TRP A 206 11.51 -10.91 -6.87
CA TRP A 206 11.09 -9.52 -6.87
C TRP A 206 9.90 -9.37 -5.94
N THR A 207 9.91 -8.29 -5.16
CA THR A 207 8.81 -7.92 -4.28
C THR A 207 8.49 -6.45 -4.43
N SER A 208 7.21 -6.13 -4.37
CA SER A 208 6.73 -4.78 -4.12
C SER A 208 5.78 -4.88 -2.93
N TYR A 209 5.88 -3.96 -2.00
CA TYR A 209 5.08 -3.97 -0.79
C TYR A 209 4.75 -2.56 -0.31
N ASP A 210 3.56 -2.44 0.27
CA ASP A 210 3.08 -1.27 0.99
C ASP A 210 2.42 -1.78 2.27
N THR A 211 3.11 -1.62 3.39
CA THR A 211 2.70 -2.11 4.70
C THR A 211 2.77 -0.99 5.74
N GLU A 212 2.10 -1.15 6.88
CA GLU A 212 2.22 -0.19 7.97
C GLU A 212 3.63 -0.18 8.56
N ALA A 213 4.32 0.95 8.47
CA ALA A 213 5.69 1.08 8.93
C ALA A 213 5.80 0.88 10.46
N GLU A 214 6.74 0.05 10.90
CA GLU A 214 6.98 -0.36 12.31
C GLU A 214 5.91 -1.27 12.93
N TRP A 215 4.83 -1.58 12.22
CA TRP A 215 3.73 -2.41 12.74
C TRP A 215 3.58 -3.72 11.97
N ASP A 216 3.67 -3.63 10.64
CA ASP A 216 3.50 -4.73 9.71
C ASP A 216 4.83 -5.12 9.05
N PHE A 217 5.09 -6.42 8.89
CA PHE A 217 6.41 -6.90 8.48
C PHE A 217 6.39 -7.98 7.39
N LEU A 218 7.21 -7.78 6.36
CA LEU A 218 7.59 -8.77 5.34
C LEU A 218 8.97 -9.35 5.66
N PHE A 219 9.12 -10.68 5.66
CA PHE A 219 10.40 -11.33 5.89
C PHE A 219 10.49 -12.71 5.22
N VAL A 220 11.70 -13.24 5.14
CA VAL A 220 11.93 -14.66 4.78
C VAL A 220 12.31 -15.42 6.05
N GLU A 221 11.50 -16.41 6.39
CA GLU A 221 11.79 -17.35 7.47
C GLU A 221 12.31 -18.68 6.92
N ALA A 222 13.20 -19.34 7.66
CA ALA A 222 13.79 -20.62 7.27
C ALA A 222 14.15 -21.50 8.47
N HIS A 223 14.08 -22.81 8.27
CA HIS A 223 14.58 -23.81 9.21
C HIS A 223 15.03 -25.09 8.50
N GLU A 224 15.92 -25.86 9.15
CA GLU A 224 16.26 -27.20 8.68
C GLU A 224 15.06 -28.13 8.87
N VAL A 225 14.68 -28.86 7.82
CA VAL A 225 13.54 -29.79 7.85
C VAL A 225 13.69 -30.78 9.00
N GLY A 226 12.63 -30.92 9.80
CA GLY A 226 12.60 -31.80 10.97
C GLY A 226 13.15 -31.16 12.26
N THR A 227 13.54 -29.89 12.21
CA THR A 227 13.89 -29.09 13.39
C THR A 227 12.85 -28.01 13.65
N ASP A 228 12.85 -27.44 14.85
CA ASP A 228 12.05 -26.26 15.21
C ASP A 228 12.92 -25.00 15.31
N ALA A 229 14.10 -25.04 14.67
CA ALA A 229 15.11 -23.98 14.76
C ALA A 229 14.86 -22.90 13.71
N TRP A 230 13.74 -22.20 13.83
CA TRP A 230 13.36 -21.12 12.93
C TRP A 230 14.19 -19.86 13.17
N THR A 231 14.52 -19.20 12.06
CA THR A 231 15.12 -17.86 12.03
C THR A 231 14.55 -17.09 10.84
N THR A 232 14.67 -15.76 10.88
CA THR A 232 14.52 -14.95 9.66
C THR A 232 15.89 -14.69 9.04
N LEU A 233 15.92 -14.52 7.72
CA LEU A 233 17.15 -14.32 6.94
C LEU A 233 17.17 -12.91 6.34
N PRO A 234 18.33 -12.22 6.37
CA PRO A 234 18.45 -10.90 5.78
C PRO A 234 18.42 -10.97 4.24
N ASP A 235 17.87 -9.93 3.63
CA ASP A 235 18.07 -9.64 2.23
C ASP A 235 19.46 -8.98 2.02
N ALA A 236 20.29 -9.59 1.18
CA ALA A 236 21.62 -9.11 0.85
C ALA A 236 21.63 -7.79 0.06
N ASN A 237 20.50 -7.41 -0.54
CA ASN A 237 20.34 -6.11 -1.20
C ASN A 237 20.00 -4.97 -0.22
N GLY A 238 19.81 -5.27 1.08
CA GLY A 238 19.75 -4.28 2.15
C GLY A 238 18.35 -3.72 2.43
N HIS A 239 17.28 -4.41 2.02
CA HIS A 239 15.91 -3.97 2.27
C HIS A 239 15.35 -4.41 3.63
N THR A 240 16.01 -5.35 4.33
CA THR A 240 15.60 -5.82 5.66
C THR A 240 16.47 -5.23 6.77
N GLY A 241 15.87 -4.90 7.91
CA GLY A 241 16.55 -4.46 9.13
C GLY A 241 16.22 -5.33 10.34
N THR A 242 16.86 -5.04 11.47
CA THR A 242 16.70 -5.78 12.74
C THR A 242 15.75 -5.09 13.72
N GLU A 243 15.10 -3.99 13.35
CA GLU A 243 14.14 -3.33 14.24
C GLU A 243 12.85 -4.16 14.35
N THR A 244 12.39 -4.41 15.57
CA THR A 244 11.22 -5.26 15.87
C THR A 244 9.90 -4.51 15.88
N GLY A 245 9.95 -3.18 15.75
CA GLY A 245 8.80 -2.30 15.59
C GLY A 245 7.97 -2.06 16.84
N GLU A 246 7.00 -1.16 16.69
CA GLU A 246 6.00 -0.82 17.70
C GLU A 246 5.02 -1.97 17.95
N SER A 247 4.80 -2.85 16.96
CA SER A 247 4.04 -4.09 17.15
C SER A 247 4.62 -4.99 18.24
N CYS A 248 5.95 -5.09 18.33
CA CYS A 248 6.57 -5.83 19.40
C CYS A 248 6.30 -5.18 20.77
N ALA A 249 6.54 -3.87 20.87
CA ALA A 249 6.32 -3.12 22.11
C ALA A 249 4.85 -3.18 22.57
N SER A 250 3.92 -3.25 21.62
CA SER A 250 2.47 -3.39 21.83
C SER A 250 2.04 -4.82 22.18
N GLY A 251 2.95 -5.78 22.08
CA GLY A 251 2.76 -7.14 22.57
C GLY A 251 2.11 -8.09 21.57
N TRP A 252 2.38 -7.93 20.26
CA TRP A 252 1.83 -8.82 19.24
C TRP A 252 2.32 -10.27 19.36
N VAL A 253 3.52 -10.51 19.90
CA VAL A 253 4.07 -11.86 20.13
C VAL A 253 3.18 -12.64 21.10
N PRO A 254 2.90 -12.18 22.33
CA PRO A 254 2.03 -12.93 23.25
C PRO A 254 0.53 -12.88 22.91
N GLN A 255 0.08 -11.95 22.06
CA GLN A 255 -1.35 -11.73 21.82
C GLN A 255 -1.86 -12.25 20.48
N LEU A 256 -1.07 -12.13 19.41
CA LEU A 256 -1.47 -12.45 18.03
C LEU A 256 -0.65 -13.61 17.46
N HIS A 257 0.68 -13.52 17.57
CA HIS A 257 1.59 -14.34 16.78
C HIS A 257 2.70 -14.94 17.66
N PRO A 258 2.40 -15.93 18.52
CA PRO A 258 3.37 -16.51 19.44
C PRO A 258 4.56 -17.18 18.74
N PHE A 259 4.38 -17.56 17.46
CA PHE A 259 5.46 -18.07 16.63
C PHE A 259 6.60 -17.06 16.43
N LEU A 260 6.33 -15.75 16.53
CA LEU A 260 7.38 -14.74 16.44
C LEU A 260 8.44 -14.83 17.55
N ALA A 261 8.15 -15.53 18.65
CA ALA A 261 9.11 -15.78 19.74
C ALA A 261 10.33 -16.62 19.31
N HIS A 262 10.32 -17.23 18.12
CA HIS A 262 11.50 -17.85 17.54
C HIS A 262 12.60 -16.83 17.23
N TYR A 263 12.23 -15.60 16.86
CA TYR A 263 13.15 -14.58 16.34
C TYR A 263 13.06 -13.21 17.05
N GLN A 264 11.99 -12.93 17.81
CA GLN A 264 11.88 -11.76 18.68
C GLN A 264 11.93 -12.17 20.17
N GLY A 265 12.71 -11.44 20.97
CA GLY A 265 12.75 -11.60 22.42
C GLY A 265 11.53 -10.97 23.10
N ALA A 266 11.21 -11.42 24.31
CA ALA A 266 10.13 -10.84 25.11
C ALA A 266 10.38 -9.37 25.52
N ASP A 267 11.62 -8.91 25.40
CA ASP A 267 12.08 -7.53 25.58
C ASP A 267 12.19 -6.77 24.25
N CYS A 268 11.63 -7.31 23.17
CA CYS A 268 11.73 -6.80 21.80
C CYS A 268 13.14 -6.76 21.22
N SER A 269 14.09 -7.51 21.81
CA SER A 269 15.38 -7.74 21.16
C SER A 269 15.21 -8.53 19.85
N PRO A 270 16.06 -8.28 18.83
CA PRO A 270 15.98 -8.96 17.54
C PRO A 270 16.58 -10.38 17.57
N THR A 271 16.43 -11.06 18.70
CA THR A 271 16.89 -12.42 18.91
C THR A 271 15.87 -13.13 19.78
N GLY A 272 15.32 -14.21 19.25
CA GLY A 272 14.34 -15.02 19.95
C GLY A 272 14.95 -16.30 20.52
N THR A 273 14.08 -17.28 20.71
CA THR A 273 14.44 -18.58 21.30
C THR A 273 15.37 -19.41 20.41
N THR A 274 15.29 -19.27 19.08
CA THR A 274 16.05 -20.10 18.13
C THR A 274 16.82 -19.32 17.08
N GLY A 275 16.38 -18.10 16.73
CA GLY A 275 16.91 -17.35 15.61
C GLY A 275 16.94 -15.84 15.85
N THR A 276 17.26 -15.12 14.78
CA THR A 276 17.33 -13.65 14.77
C THR A 276 16.24 -13.06 13.89
N TRP A 277 15.93 -11.78 14.12
CA TRP A 277 14.97 -10.99 13.35
C TRP A 277 15.64 -10.16 12.26
N ASN A 278 15.11 -10.26 11.04
CA ASN A 278 15.42 -9.50 9.84
C ASN A 278 14.13 -9.38 9.03
N ALA A 279 13.61 -8.17 8.90
CA ALA A 279 12.36 -7.92 8.19
C ALA A 279 12.35 -6.54 7.53
N ALA A 280 11.47 -6.37 6.56
CA ALA A 280 11.13 -5.08 5.97
C ALA A 280 9.76 -4.62 6.49
N THR A 281 9.55 -3.32 6.54
CA THR A 281 8.30 -2.67 6.94
C THR A 281 8.16 -1.35 6.18
N GLY A 282 6.93 -0.84 6.04
CA GLY A 282 6.65 0.37 5.27
C GLY A 282 6.62 0.12 3.75
N PRO A 283 6.39 1.17 2.94
CA PRO A 283 6.38 1.05 1.49
C PRO A 283 7.78 0.85 0.89
N SER A 284 7.87 -0.09 -0.05
CA SER A 284 9.04 -0.34 -0.92
C SER A 284 9.26 0.72 -2.00
N GLY A 285 8.21 1.45 -2.38
CA GLY A 285 8.24 2.41 -3.49
C GLY A 285 8.25 1.75 -4.89
N GLY A 286 7.96 0.45 -4.99
CA GLY A 286 7.91 -0.31 -6.23
C GLY A 286 8.67 -1.63 -6.15
N TRP A 287 8.84 -2.27 -7.30
CA TRP A 287 9.53 -3.55 -7.40
C TRP A 287 11.01 -3.45 -7.03
N VAL A 288 11.41 -4.20 -6.00
CA VAL A 288 12.79 -4.41 -5.56
C VAL A 288 13.13 -5.91 -5.59
N GLU A 289 14.35 -6.24 -5.96
CA GLU A 289 14.82 -7.63 -5.90
C GLU A 289 15.37 -7.93 -4.50
N TRP A 290 14.94 -9.04 -3.90
CA TRP A 290 15.54 -9.60 -2.70
C TRP A 290 16.46 -10.77 -3.06
N SER A 291 17.58 -10.89 -2.33
CA SER A 291 18.58 -11.93 -2.49
C SER A 291 18.93 -12.51 -1.13
N VAL A 292 18.42 -13.70 -0.82
CA VAL A 292 18.52 -14.34 0.50
C VAL A 292 19.47 -15.53 0.45
N ASP A 293 20.54 -15.48 1.26
CA ASP A 293 21.55 -16.54 1.33
C ASP A 293 21.03 -17.75 2.13
N LEU A 294 21.08 -18.94 1.51
CA LEU A 294 20.72 -20.21 2.12
C LEU A 294 21.95 -21.08 2.39
N SER A 295 23.17 -20.57 2.22
CA SER A 295 24.41 -21.35 2.34
C SER A 295 24.63 -21.95 3.72
N ALA A 296 24.03 -21.38 4.78
CA ALA A 296 24.00 -21.97 6.12
C ALA A 296 23.30 -23.36 6.17
N TYR A 297 22.48 -23.67 5.16
CA TYR A 297 21.76 -24.92 5.00
C TYR A 297 22.39 -25.85 3.95
N ALA A 298 23.60 -25.56 3.46
CA ALA A 298 24.33 -26.46 2.56
C ALA A 298 24.46 -27.87 3.17
N GLY A 299 24.17 -28.90 2.37
CA GLY A 299 24.15 -30.30 2.80
C GLY A 299 22.86 -30.75 3.50
N LYS A 300 21.82 -29.90 3.58
CA LYS A 300 20.55 -30.17 4.27
C LYS A 300 19.34 -29.95 3.36
N GLN A 301 18.16 -30.29 3.84
CA GLN A 301 16.90 -29.76 3.31
C GLN A 301 16.44 -28.61 4.19
N VAL A 302 16.04 -27.50 3.57
CA VAL A 302 15.54 -26.30 4.25
C VAL A 302 14.10 -26.05 3.81
N GLU A 303 13.22 -25.79 4.77
CA GLU A 303 11.91 -25.20 4.48
C GLU A 303 12.01 -23.71 4.72
N LEU A 304 11.52 -22.94 3.76
CA LEU A 304 11.50 -21.49 3.80
C LEU A 304 10.09 -20.96 3.50
N SER A 305 9.78 -19.78 3.99
CA SER A 305 8.55 -19.05 3.67
C SER A 305 8.84 -17.58 3.46
N ILE A 306 8.23 -17.01 2.42
CA ILE A 306 8.07 -15.56 2.29
C ILE A 306 6.81 -15.21 3.06
N SER A 307 6.98 -14.42 4.13
CA SER A 307 5.97 -14.25 5.15
C SER A 307 5.63 -12.78 5.35
N TYR A 308 4.33 -12.47 5.39
CA TYR A 308 3.80 -11.16 5.72
C TYR A 308 2.94 -11.28 6.98
N VAL A 309 3.30 -10.53 8.02
CA VAL A 309 2.62 -10.54 9.32
C VAL A 309 2.08 -9.14 9.62
N SER A 310 0.83 -9.08 10.07
CA SER A 310 0.15 -7.83 10.43
C SER A 310 -0.27 -7.75 11.89
N ASP A 311 -0.46 -6.53 12.39
CA ASP A 311 -0.86 -6.23 13.75
C ASP A 311 -2.41 -6.19 13.91
N TRP A 312 -2.96 -5.43 14.86
CA TRP A 312 -4.41 -5.36 15.10
C TRP A 312 -5.19 -4.53 14.08
N ALA A 313 -4.55 -3.61 13.37
CA ALA A 313 -5.26 -2.58 12.59
C ALA A 313 -4.42 -2.06 11.41
N THR A 314 -4.86 -0.95 10.81
CA THR A 314 -4.18 -0.18 9.75
C THR A 314 -3.42 -1.02 8.72
N GLN A 315 -4.09 -1.37 7.64
CA GLN A 315 -3.43 -2.08 6.55
C GLN A 315 -2.84 -1.12 5.52
N GLY A 316 -1.63 -1.41 5.07
CA GLY A 316 -1.17 -0.98 3.74
C GLY A 316 -1.81 -1.82 2.63
N LEU A 317 -1.39 -1.64 1.38
CA LEU A 317 -1.91 -2.43 0.27
C LEU A 317 -1.52 -3.92 0.32
N GLY A 318 -0.51 -4.29 1.09
CA GLY A 318 0.00 -5.65 1.23
C GLY A 318 1.28 -5.88 0.43
N VAL A 319 1.55 -7.15 0.10
CA VAL A 319 2.80 -7.61 -0.51
C VAL A 319 2.54 -8.34 -1.83
N PHE A 320 3.37 -8.07 -2.81
CA PHE A 320 3.36 -8.63 -4.15
C PHE A 320 4.69 -9.32 -4.43
N ILE A 321 4.65 -10.54 -4.96
CA ILE A 321 5.82 -11.35 -5.27
C ILE A 321 5.76 -11.78 -6.73
N ASP A 322 6.89 -11.61 -7.42
CA ASP A 322 7.06 -12.08 -8.79
C ASP A 322 8.51 -12.56 -9.03
N ASP A 323 8.74 -13.25 -10.15
CA ASP A 323 10.06 -13.69 -10.62
C ASP A 323 10.91 -14.43 -9.55
N ALA A 324 10.28 -15.34 -8.80
CA ALA A 324 10.93 -16.12 -7.74
C ALA A 324 11.83 -17.23 -8.30
N ARG A 325 13.05 -17.34 -7.78
CA ARG A 325 14.10 -18.28 -8.22
C ARG A 325 14.86 -18.88 -7.05
N VAL A 326 15.13 -20.17 -7.13
CA VAL A 326 16.03 -20.87 -6.22
C VAL A 326 17.29 -21.24 -6.97
N LEU A 327 18.44 -20.80 -6.47
CA LEU A 327 19.75 -21.10 -7.02
C LEU A 327 20.47 -22.08 -6.11
N VAL A 328 21.12 -23.07 -6.71
CA VAL A 328 21.98 -24.05 -6.04
C VAL A 328 23.34 -24.02 -6.71
N ASN A 329 24.40 -23.78 -5.93
CA ASN A 329 25.76 -23.58 -6.45
C ASN A 329 25.82 -22.52 -7.58
N GLY A 330 24.99 -21.47 -7.50
CA GLY A 330 24.90 -20.39 -8.47
C GLY A 330 24.10 -20.71 -9.75
N ALA A 331 23.48 -21.89 -9.87
CA ALA A 331 22.62 -22.25 -10.99
C ALA A 331 21.14 -22.29 -10.55
N ALA A 332 20.25 -21.67 -11.32
CA ALA A 332 18.81 -21.75 -11.08
C ALA A 332 18.34 -23.21 -11.23
N VAL A 333 17.70 -23.75 -10.19
CA VAL A 333 17.11 -25.09 -10.17
C VAL A 333 15.58 -25.06 -10.11
N ALA A 334 15.01 -23.90 -9.77
CA ALA A 334 13.59 -23.61 -9.87
C ALA A 334 13.39 -22.12 -10.13
N GLU A 335 12.43 -21.79 -10.98
CA GLU A 335 12.05 -20.41 -11.32
C GLU A 335 10.56 -20.34 -11.65
N THR A 336 9.92 -19.21 -11.33
CA THR A 336 8.53 -18.93 -11.67
C THR A 336 8.30 -17.43 -11.72
N SER A 337 7.58 -16.96 -12.74
CA SER A 337 6.91 -15.65 -12.78
C SER A 337 5.40 -15.81 -12.64
N PHE A 338 4.98 -16.92 -12.03
CA PHE A 338 3.59 -17.26 -11.70
C PHE A 338 2.60 -17.28 -12.89
N GLU A 339 3.07 -17.43 -14.13
CA GLU A 339 2.19 -17.39 -15.32
C GLU A 339 1.24 -18.57 -15.48
N THR A 340 1.45 -19.67 -14.77
CA THR A 340 0.61 -20.88 -14.89
C THR A 340 0.11 -21.41 -13.55
N ASP A 341 0.97 -21.40 -12.53
CA ASP A 341 0.66 -21.85 -11.18
C ASP A 341 1.56 -21.14 -10.15
N LEU A 342 1.64 -21.66 -8.92
CA LEU A 342 2.50 -21.14 -7.86
C LEU A 342 3.97 -21.57 -7.99
N GLY A 343 4.39 -22.23 -9.07
CA GLY A 343 5.79 -22.58 -9.33
C GLY A 343 6.42 -23.52 -8.29
N GLY A 344 5.61 -24.33 -7.60
CA GLY A 344 6.05 -25.20 -6.50
C GLY A 344 6.07 -24.53 -5.11
N TRP A 345 5.59 -23.29 -5.00
CA TRP A 345 5.25 -22.68 -3.73
C TRP A 345 3.86 -23.12 -3.26
N THR A 346 3.64 -23.08 -1.95
CA THR A 346 2.36 -23.44 -1.32
C THR A 346 1.94 -22.37 -0.33
N VAL A 347 0.65 -22.02 -0.33
CA VAL A 347 0.06 -21.17 0.69
C VAL A 347 -0.11 -22.00 1.95
N ALA A 348 0.73 -21.77 2.95
CA ALA A 348 0.82 -22.61 4.15
C ALA A 348 -0.16 -22.19 5.27
N GLY A 349 -0.78 -21.02 5.14
CA GLY A 349 -1.62 -20.45 6.18
C GLY A 349 -0.82 -19.94 7.39
N PRO A 350 -1.52 -19.56 8.47
CA PRO A 350 -0.89 -18.98 9.66
C PRO A 350 0.09 -19.91 10.35
N ALA A 351 1.11 -19.30 10.96
CA ALA A 351 2.02 -20.01 11.83
C ALA A 351 1.31 -20.52 13.10
N PRO A 352 1.77 -21.64 13.70
CA PRO A 352 1.15 -22.20 14.88
C PRO A 352 0.90 -21.17 16.00
N GLY A 353 -0.34 -21.15 16.49
CA GLY A 353 -0.77 -20.26 17.57
C GLY A 353 -1.28 -18.88 17.11
N SER A 354 -1.21 -18.57 15.81
CA SER A 354 -1.92 -17.43 15.24
C SER A 354 -3.34 -17.82 14.81
N ASP A 355 -4.25 -16.85 14.78
CA ASP A 355 -5.60 -17.04 14.28
C ASP A 355 -5.64 -17.31 12.77
N PRO A 356 -6.72 -17.93 12.25
CA PRO A 356 -6.92 -18.12 10.80
C PRO A 356 -6.87 -16.80 10.04
N ASN A 357 -6.07 -16.76 8.97
CA ASN A 357 -6.04 -15.61 8.06
C ASN A 357 -7.41 -15.40 7.41
N SER A 358 -7.95 -14.17 7.47
CA SER A 358 -9.19 -13.80 6.76
C SER A 358 -8.99 -13.68 5.25
N GLY A 359 -7.75 -13.45 4.80
CA GLY A 359 -7.29 -13.56 3.41
C GLY A 359 -5.82 -13.99 3.37
N ASP A 360 -5.41 -14.69 2.31
CA ASP A 360 -4.05 -15.25 2.20
C ASP A 360 -3.50 -15.07 0.77
N TRP A 361 -2.25 -15.46 0.57
CA TRP A 361 -1.55 -15.39 -0.71
C TRP A 361 -2.39 -15.96 -1.86
N THR A 362 -2.59 -15.16 -2.89
CA THR A 362 -3.40 -15.50 -4.05
C THR A 362 -2.66 -15.14 -5.33
N ARG A 363 -2.65 -16.06 -6.29
CA ARG A 363 -2.18 -15.81 -7.65
C ARG A 363 -3.24 -15.04 -8.42
N THR A 364 -2.92 -13.84 -8.89
CA THR A 364 -3.87 -12.95 -9.60
C THR A 364 -3.22 -12.25 -10.78
N GLN A 365 -4.02 -11.65 -11.67
CA GLN A 365 -3.52 -10.87 -12.81
C GLN A 365 -3.35 -9.39 -12.47
N THR A 366 -4.33 -8.88 -11.73
CA THR A 366 -4.37 -7.50 -11.25
C THR A 366 -5.08 -7.58 -9.90
N ALA A 367 -4.42 -7.15 -8.84
CA ALA A 367 -5.05 -7.09 -7.51
C ALA A 367 -6.06 -5.93 -7.46
N PHE A 368 -5.71 -4.81 -8.09
CA PHE A 368 -6.52 -3.60 -8.20
C PHE A 368 -5.89 -2.68 -9.26
N GLU A 369 -6.69 -1.75 -9.78
CA GLU A 369 -6.16 -0.62 -10.57
C GLU A 369 -5.59 0.46 -9.65
N GLU A 370 -4.61 1.22 -10.14
CA GLU A 370 -4.02 2.35 -9.42
C GLU A 370 -3.75 3.51 -10.39
N GLY A 371 -4.02 4.75 -9.97
CA GLY A 371 -3.61 5.92 -10.73
C GLY A 371 -3.81 7.25 -10.02
N GLY A 372 -3.28 8.32 -10.61
CA GLY A 372 -3.31 9.69 -10.09
C GLY A 372 -4.63 10.44 -10.31
N ILE A 373 -5.56 9.90 -11.09
CA ILE A 373 -6.92 10.43 -11.26
C ILE A 373 -7.90 9.28 -11.21
N VAL A 374 -8.92 9.40 -10.36
CA VAL A 374 -10.07 8.50 -10.32
C VAL A 374 -11.34 9.26 -10.68
N VAL A 375 -12.23 8.59 -11.39
CA VAL A 375 -13.52 9.16 -11.80
C VAL A 375 -14.67 8.24 -11.43
N THR A 376 -15.81 8.85 -11.16
CA THR A 376 -17.13 8.21 -11.14
C THR A 376 -17.99 8.89 -12.21
N PRO A 377 -19.23 8.45 -12.48
CA PRO A 377 -20.15 9.23 -13.32
C PRO A 377 -20.36 10.68 -12.85
N ASP A 378 -20.17 10.96 -11.57
CA ASP A 378 -20.51 12.24 -10.94
C ASP A 378 -19.29 13.03 -10.44
N THR A 379 -18.10 12.43 -10.46
CA THR A 379 -16.90 13.01 -9.84
C THR A 379 -15.64 12.81 -10.69
N VAL A 380 -14.73 13.78 -10.58
CA VAL A 380 -13.32 13.64 -10.96
C VAL A 380 -12.49 14.00 -9.74
N TYR A 381 -11.54 13.17 -9.35
CA TYR A 381 -10.70 13.40 -8.18
C TYR A 381 -9.23 13.21 -8.56
N THR A 382 -8.43 14.27 -8.37
CA THR A 382 -7.00 14.28 -8.72
C THR A 382 -6.12 14.14 -7.48
N GLY A 383 -5.07 13.33 -7.58
CA GLY A 383 -4.05 13.16 -6.55
C GLY A 383 -2.98 14.25 -6.61
N PHE A 384 -3.28 15.39 -7.21
CA PHE A 384 -2.37 16.51 -7.38
C PHE A 384 -3.16 17.81 -7.47
N GLY A 385 -2.47 18.93 -7.29
CA GLY A 385 -3.05 20.26 -7.36
C GLY A 385 -3.14 20.72 -8.81
N LEU A 386 -4.27 21.33 -9.18
CA LEU A 386 -4.44 21.83 -10.55
C LEU A 386 -3.41 22.94 -10.86
N GLU A 387 -2.97 23.68 -9.84
CA GLU A 387 -1.90 24.70 -9.89
C GLU A 387 -0.51 24.14 -10.25
N GLY A 388 -0.28 22.85 -9.99
CA GLY A 388 0.95 22.15 -10.35
C GLY A 388 1.13 22.01 -11.87
N LEU A 389 0.06 22.20 -12.65
CA LEU A 389 0.08 22.12 -14.11
C LEU A 389 0.27 23.51 -14.74
N ALA A 390 0.96 23.54 -15.90
CA ALA A 390 1.01 24.74 -16.73
C ALA A 390 -0.42 25.12 -17.20
N PRO A 391 -0.75 26.43 -17.33
CA PRO A 391 -2.12 26.88 -17.56
C PRO A 391 -2.87 26.18 -18.71
N ALA A 392 -2.25 26.03 -19.88
CA ALA A 392 -2.90 25.37 -21.01
C ALA A 392 -3.20 23.88 -20.76
N VAL A 393 -2.33 23.20 -20.00
CA VAL A 393 -2.49 21.78 -19.64
C VAL A 393 -3.57 21.61 -18.57
N ARG A 394 -3.59 22.52 -17.58
CA ARG A 394 -4.66 22.59 -16.57
C ARG A 394 -6.01 22.86 -17.21
N ASP A 395 -6.08 23.83 -18.13
CA ASP A 395 -7.33 24.22 -18.78
C ASP A 395 -7.88 23.06 -19.64
N ASP A 396 -7.02 22.28 -20.30
CA ASP A 396 -7.43 21.06 -21.02
C ASP A 396 -7.93 19.97 -20.06
N LEU A 397 -7.27 19.76 -18.92
CA LEU A 397 -7.74 18.82 -17.89
C LEU A 397 -9.12 19.21 -17.39
N VAL A 398 -9.28 20.46 -16.95
CA VAL A 398 -10.56 20.97 -16.42
C VAL A 398 -11.65 20.85 -17.49
N LYS A 399 -11.35 21.17 -18.74
CA LYS A 399 -12.30 21.01 -19.84
C LYS A 399 -12.76 19.56 -19.98
N ARG A 400 -11.83 18.60 -20.04
CA ARG A 400 -12.16 17.18 -20.19
C ARG A 400 -12.92 16.63 -18.98
N SER A 401 -12.56 17.07 -17.78
CA SER A 401 -13.32 16.76 -16.57
C SER A 401 -14.75 17.28 -16.66
N LEU A 402 -14.98 18.48 -17.19
CA LEU A 402 -16.33 19.02 -17.40
C LEU A 402 -17.09 18.24 -18.49
N ASP A 403 -16.44 17.88 -19.58
CA ASP A 403 -17.04 17.06 -20.65
C ASP A 403 -17.46 15.68 -20.08
N HIS A 404 -16.62 15.04 -19.27
CA HIS A 404 -16.97 13.80 -18.55
C HIS A 404 -18.18 13.97 -17.62
N LEU A 405 -18.20 15.03 -16.81
CA LEU A 405 -19.21 15.25 -15.78
C LEU A 405 -20.58 15.71 -16.33
N LEU A 406 -20.60 16.33 -17.51
CA LEU A 406 -21.79 17.01 -18.05
C LEU A 406 -22.34 16.37 -19.32
N GLY A 407 -21.58 15.49 -20.00
CA GLY A 407 -21.95 14.86 -21.27
C GLY A 407 -21.77 15.81 -22.45
#